data_AF-A0A659RCL0-F1
#
_entry.id   AF-A0A659RCL0-F1
#
_cell.length_a   1.000
_cell.length_b   1.000
_cell.length_c   1.000
_cell.angle_alpha   90.00
_cell.angle_beta   90.00
_cell.angle_gamma   90.00
#
_symmetry.space_group_name_H-M   'P 1'
#
loop_
_entity.id
_entity.type
_entity.pdbx_description
1 polymer ?
#
loop_
_entity_poly.entity_id
_entity_poly.type
_entity_poly.pdbx_seq_one_letter_code
_entity_poly.pdbx_strand_id
1 'polypeptide(L)' 'QAAKVGCAGLDFNSGVESQPGIKDARLLASVFQTLRAY' A
#
# COMPACT_ATOMS: atom_id res chain seq x y z
N GLN A 1 -6.77 -2.46 7.76
CA GLN A 1 -7.54 -3.72 7.93
C GLN A 1 -7.27 -4.75 6.83
N ALA A 2 -6.95 -4.35 5.58
CA ALA A 2 -6.74 -5.27 4.46
C ALA A 2 -5.68 -6.38 4.69
N ALA A 3 -4.58 -6.10 5.37
CA ALA A 3 -3.51 -7.08 5.65
C ALA A 3 -3.93 -8.28 6.51
N LYS A 4 -5.08 -8.20 7.19
CA LYS A 4 -5.56 -9.24 8.13
C LYS A 4 -6.54 -10.23 7.49
N VAL A 5 -6.88 -10.05 6.22
CA VAL A 5 -7.95 -10.81 5.54
C VAL A 5 -7.44 -12.17 4.99
N GLY A 6 -6.15 -12.46 5.09
CA GLY A 6 -5.58 -13.74 4.65
C GLY A 6 -5.49 -13.91 3.12
N CYS A 7 -5.66 -12.82 2.37
CA CYS A 7 -5.44 -12.81 0.92
C CYS A 7 -3.96 -13.01 0.60
N ALA A 8 -3.64 -13.64 -0.55
CA ALA A 8 -2.27 -13.88 -0.98
C ALA A 8 -1.44 -12.61 -1.20
N GLY A 9 -2.10 -11.46 -1.40
CA GLY A 9 -1.46 -10.17 -1.56
C GLY A 9 -2.46 -9.03 -1.44
N LEU A 10 -1.93 -7.81 -1.44
CA LEU A 10 -2.69 -6.58 -1.47
C LEU A 10 -2.28 -5.77 -2.70
N ASP A 11 -3.28 -5.30 -3.43
CA ASP A 11 -3.10 -4.41 -4.58
C ASP A 11 -3.42 -2.97 -4.15
N PHE A 12 -2.48 -2.05 -4.40
CA PHE A 12 -2.60 -0.64 -4.05
C PHE A 12 -2.58 0.20 -5.32
N ASN A 13 -3.69 0.90 -5.59
CA ASN A 13 -3.78 1.84 -6.69
C ASN A 13 -3.81 3.31 -6.20
N SER A 14 -4.99 3.93 -6.08
CA SER A 14 -5.12 5.34 -5.70
C SER A 14 -4.66 5.66 -4.27
N GLY A 15 -4.60 4.66 -3.37
CA GLY A 15 -4.13 4.84 -2.00
C GLY A 15 -2.63 5.12 -1.85
N VAL A 16 -1.87 5.08 -2.94
CA VAL A 16 -0.42 5.38 -3.00
C VAL A 16 -0.10 6.40 -4.10
N GLU A 17 -1.09 7.17 -4.54
CA GLU A 17 -0.94 8.20 -5.57
C GLU A 17 -0.95 9.61 -4.98
N SER A 18 -0.15 10.51 -5.56
CA SER A 18 -0.21 11.95 -5.26
C SER A 18 -1.17 12.69 -6.19
N GLN A 19 -1.36 12.15 -7.40
CA GLN A 19 -2.34 12.56 -8.41
C GLN A 19 -2.76 11.30 -9.19
N PRO A 20 -3.92 11.28 -9.87
CA PRO A 20 -4.36 10.13 -10.65
C PRO A 20 -3.27 9.63 -11.61
N GLY A 21 -2.83 8.38 -11.43
CA GLY A 21 -1.77 7.75 -12.24
C GLY A 21 -0.33 8.13 -11.88
N ILE A 22 -0.09 8.99 -10.88
CA ILE A 22 1.24 9.36 -10.38
C ILE A 22 1.44 8.77 -8.98
N LYS A 23 2.30 7.75 -8.86
CA LYS A 23 2.62 7.11 -7.58
C LYS A 23 3.54 7.99 -6.72
N ASP A 24 3.28 8.03 -5.42
CA ASP A 24 4.14 8.68 -4.42
C ASP A 24 5.05 7.65 -3.75
N ALA A 25 6.37 7.85 -3.88
CA ALA A 25 7.37 6.95 -3.33
C ALA A 25 7.33 6.84 -1.80
N ARG A 26 6.97 7.92 -1.08
CA ARG A 26 6.88 7.93 0.38
C ARG A 26 5.68 7.13 0.86
N LEU A 27 4.55 7.22 0.16
CA LEU A 27 3.36 6.42 0.46
C LEU A 27 3.62 4.93 0.22
N LEU A 28 4.28 4.58 -0.89
CA LEU A 28 4.69 3.21 -1.16
C LEU A 28 5.59 2.66 -0.03
N ALA A 29 6.63 3.41 0.36
CA ALA A 29 7.51 2.99 1.44
C ALA A 29 6.76 2.76 2.77
N SER A 30 5.84 3.67 3.13
CA SER A 30 5.00 3.56 4.31
C SER A 30 4.11 2.30 4.28
N VAL A 31 3.52 1.98 3.12
CA VAL A 31 2.71 0.77 2.93
C VAL A 31 3.56 -0.48 3.16
N PHE A 32 4.73 -0.59 2.51
CA PHE A 32 5.58 -1.77 2.69
C PHE A 32 6.12 -1.92 4.11
N GLN A 33 6.45 -0.81 4.78
CA GLN A 33 6.83 -0.83 6.19
C GLN A 33 5.68 -1.35 7.07
N THR A 34 4.47 -0.86 6.83
CA THR A 34 3.26 -1.27 7.56
C THR A 34 2.99 -2.76 7.38
N LEU A 35 3.09 -3.29 6.16
CA LEU A 35 2.85 -4.71 5.88
C LEU A 35 3.87 -5.66 6.52
N ARG A 36 5.09 -5.19 6.80
CA ARG A 36 6.15 -5.95 7.47
C ARG A 36 6.02 -5.97 8.99
N ALA A 37 5.25 -5.06 9.58
CA ALA A 37 5.17 -4.84 11.02
C ALA A 37 3.99 -5.57 11.70
N TYR A 38 3.25 -6.41 10.96
CA TYR A 38 2.14 -7.23 11.44
C TYR A 38 2.34 -8.69 11.06
#